data_AF-A0A7S8C1I4-F1
#
_entry.id   AF-A0A7S8C1I4-F1
#
_cell.length_a   1.000
_cell.length_b   1.000
_cell.length_c   1.000
_cell.angle_alpha   90.00
_cell.angle_beta   90.00
_cell.angle_gamma   90.00
#
_symmetry.space_group_name_H-M   'P 1'
#
loop_
_entity.id
_entity.type
_entity.pdbx_description
1 polymer ?
#
loop_
_entity_poly.entity_id
_entity_poly.type
_entity_poly.pdbx_seq_one_letter_code
_entity_poly.pdbx_strand_id
1 'polypeptide(L)'
;MSYLVLAVLALVVLYGLGRLFLRADPAKLAFSLRIVAGVLVLAIGAFVTIRVNPAIGLPMIALGLGLLGKSSWLTHLGLPGGGMGRPGRTRSGGQRSRVTTQILAMELDHDTGAMDGEVLSGPLSGRMLSSLTLGELADLHTQCTGLTDQSVTLLEAYLDRTWPDWRDEPGMRDGAGTGERRSSSSGGPMSEREALEILGLEPGADDKAIQAAHRRLMKQYHPDRGGSAYLAAKINEAKSVLMGKGSR
;
A
#
# COMPACT_ATOMS: atom_id res chain seq x y z
N MET A 1 -66.82 12.20 6.53
CA MET A 1 -66.73 11.44 5.26
C MET A 1 -65.45 11.76 4.46
N SER A 2 -65.11 13.03 4.24
CA SER A 2 -63.86 13.45 3.55
C SER A 2 -62.56 12.89 4.16
N TYR A 3 -62.47 12.83 5.49
CA TYR A 3 -61.28 12.29 6.19
C TYR A 3 -61.10 10.77 6.03
N LEU A 4 -62.20 10.00 5.88
CA LEU A 4 -62.12 8.56 5.63
C LEU A 4 -61.64 8.27 4.21
N VAL A 5 -62.09 9.06 3.23
CA VAL A 5 -61.62 8.95 1.85
C VAL A 5 -60.13 9.29 1.75
N LEU A 6 -59.67 10.34 2.46
CA LEU A 6 -58.25 10.68 2.55
C LEU A 6 -57.41 9.62 3.24
N ALA A 7 -57.91 9.01 4.32
CA ALA A 7 -57.21 7.95 5.03
C ALA A 7 -57.04 6.68 4.17
N VAL A 8 -58.09 6.27 3.45
CA VAL A 8 -58.04 5.12 2.53
C VAL A 8 -57.12 5.40 1.35
N LEU A 9 -57.17 6.60 0.77
CA LEU A 9 -56.28 7.00 -0.31
C LEU A 9 -54.82 7.01 0.12
N ALA A 10 -54.53 7.53 1.32
CA ALA A 10 -53.20 7.50 1.91
C ALA A 10 -52.70 6.06 2.13
N LEU A 11 -53.57 5.16 2.61
CA LEU A 11 -53.24 3.76 2.83
C LEU A 11 -52.90 3.04 1.51
N VAL A 12 -53.64 3.32 0.43
CA VAL A 12 -53.39 2.75 -0.90
C VAL A 12 -52.08 3.25 -1.48
N VAL A 13 -51.78 4.55 -1.33
CA VAL A 13 -50.50 5.14 -1.75
C VAL A 13 -49.33 4.55 -0.97
N LEU A 14 -49.48 4.39 0.35
CA LEU A 14 -48.45 3.83 1.24
C LEU A 14 -48.20 2.34 0.96
N TYR A 15 -49.27 1.58 0.68
CA TYR A 15 -49.17 0.19 0.22
C TYR A 15 -48.48 0.07 -1.15
N GLY A 16 -48.83 0.95 -2.10
CA GLY A 16 -48.19 1.02 -3.41
C GLY A 16 -46.70 1.35 -3.32
N LEU A 17 -46.33 2.33 -2.49
CA LEU A 17 -44.94 2.70 -2.20
C LEU A 17 -44.19 1.54 -1.53
N GLY A 18 -44.79 0.84 -0.57
CA GLY A 18 -44.20 -0.33 0.08
C GLY A 18 -43.93 -1.48 -0.89
N ARG A 19 -44.85 -1.73 -1.83
CA ARG A 19 -44.65 -2.74 -2.89
C ARG A 19 -43.57 -2.35 -3.90
N LEU A 20 -43.45 -1.06 -4.20
CA LEU A 20 -42.38 -0.53 -5.05
C LEU A 20 -41.03 -0.64 -4.33
N PHE A 21 -41.01 -0.46 -3.01
CA PHE A 21 -39.83 -0.59 -2.14
C PHE A 21 -39.34 -2.05 -2.05
N LEU A 22 -40.26 -3.03 -1.99
CA LEU A 22 -39.89 -4.46 -1.96
C LEU A 22 -39.33 -4.98 -3.29
N ARG A 23 -39.54 -4.26 -4.41
CA ARG A 23 -39.05 -4.65 -5.75
C ARG A 23 -37.82 -3.86 -6.20
N ALA A 24 -37.45 -2.79 -5.49
CA ALA A 24 -36.36 -1.92 -5.90
C ALA A 24 -35.05 -2.31 -5.21
N ASP A 25 -33.97 -2.26 -5.99
CA ASP A 25 -32.59 -2.50 -5.59
C ASP A 25 -32.24 -1.68 -4.32
N PRO A 26 -31.82 -2.30 -3.20
CA PRO A 26 -31.64 -1.61 -1.92
C PRO A 26 -30.65 -0.44 -1.99
N ALA A 27 -29.69 -0.48 -2.93
CA ALA A 27 -28.76 0.61 -3.20
C ALA A 27 -29.45 1.85 -3.80
N LYS A 28 -30.48 1.67 -4.64
CA LYS A 28 -31.22 2.78 -5.27
C LYS A 28 -32.25 3.38 -4.31
N LEU A 29 -32.78 2.58 -3.39
CA LEU A 29 -33.74 3.03 -2.37
C LEU A 29 -33.11 3.92 -1.30
N ALA A 30 -31.93 3.57 -0.80
CA ALA A 30 -31.21 4.42 0.15
C ALA A 30 -30.90 5.80 -0.45
N PHE A 31 -30.59 5.83 -1.75
CA PHE A 31 -30.34 7.06 -2.48
C PHE A 31 -31.62 7.90 -2.68
N SER A 32 -32.72 7.29 -3.13
CA SER A 32 -33.99 8.00 -3.30
C SER A 32 -34.58 8.47 -1.97
N LEU A 33 -34.45 7.68 -0.90
CA LEU A 33 -34.94 8.04 0.43
C LEU A 33 -34.18 9.24 1.01
N ARG A 34 -32.86 9.29 0.80
CA ARG A 34 -32.03 10.43 1.20
C ARG A 34 -32.41 11.70 0.45
N ILE A 35 -32.68 11.61 -0.85
CA ILE A 35 -33.14 12.75 -1.67
C ILE A 35 -34.50 13.25 -1.17
N VAL A 36 -35.47 12.34 -0.99
CA VAL A 36 -36.81 12.70 -0.50
C VAL A 36 -36.73 13.34 0.89
N ALA A 37 -35.93 12.78 1.81
CA ALA A 37 -35.72 13.33 3.14
C ALA A 37 -35.08 14.73 3.09
N GLY A 38 -34.07 14.93 2.23
CA GLY A 38 -33.45 16.25 2.05
C GLY A 38 -34.44 17.29 1.50
N VAL A 39 -35.25 16.94 0.49
CA VAL A 39 -36.25 17.87 -0.09
C VAL A 39 -37.30 18.24 0.93
N LEU A 40 -37.73 17.28 1.76
CA LEU A 40 -38.68 17.52 2.84
C LEU A 40 -38.12 18.52 3.86
N VAL A 41 -36.87 18.34 4.30
CA VAL A 41 -36.21 19.25 5.24
C VAL A 41 -36.06 20.66 4.65
N LEU A 42 -35.77 20.79 3.35
CA LEU A 42 -35.72 22.07 2.66
C LEU A 42 -37.08 22.78 2.63
N ALA A 43 -38.14 22.05 2.29
CA ALA A 43 -39.49 22.59 2.23
C ALA A 43 -39.93 23.08 3.63
N ILE A 44 -39.63 22.31 4.68
CA ILE A 44 -39.90 22.69 6.07
C ILE A 44 -39.07 23.91 6.47
N GLY A 45 -37.77 23.94 6.17
CA GLY A 45 -36.89 25.06 6.47
C GLY A 45 -37.36 26.36 5.80
N ALA A 46 -37.72 26.30 4.51
CA ALA A 46 -38.27 27.43 3.76
C ALA A 46 -39.63 27.90 4.29
N PHE A 47 -40.47 26.99 4.77
CA PHE A 47 -41.73 27.38 5.40
C PHE A 47 -41.49 28.11 6.73
N VAL A 48 -40.56 27.62 7.55
CA VAL A 48 -40.21 28.19 8.86
C VAL A 48 -39.55 29.56 8.72
N THR A 49 -38.69 29.78 7.71
CA THR A 49 -38.09 31.10 7.46
C THR A 49 -39.12 32.16 7.13
N ILE A 50 -40.13 31.81 6.33
CA ILE A 50 -41.15 32.75 5.86
C ILE A 50 -42.20 33.04 6.95
N ARG A 51 -42.61 32.02 7.71
CA ARG A 51 -43.78 32.12 8.61
C ARG A 51 -43.46 32.34 10.08
N VAL A 52 -42.30 31.92 10.56
CA VAL A 52 -42.04 31.82 12.01
C VAL A 52 -40.84 32.65 12.41
N ASN A 53 -39.63 32.20 12.04
CA ASN A 53 -38.40 32.87 12.42
C ASN A 53 -37.29 32.51 11.43
N PRO A 54 -36.71 33.51 10.73
CA PRO A 54 -35.62 33.27 9.78
C PRO A 54 -34.39 32.64 10.45
N ALA A 55 -34.15 32.91 11.73
CA ALA A 55 -33.00 32.37 12.46
C ALA A 55 -33.04 30.84 12.62
N ILE A 56 -34.24 30.24 12.60
CA ILE A 56 -34.43 28.78 12.75
C ILE A 56 -34.58 28.11 11.38
N GLY A 57 -35.22 28.78 10.42
CA GLY A 57 -35.42 28.20 9.09
C GLY A 57 -34.12 28.13 8.27
N LEU A 58 -33.23 29.13 8.37
CA LEU A 58 -31.95 29.14 7.64
C LEU A 58 -31.05 27.91 7.91
N PRO A 59 -30.80 27.51 9.18
CA PRO A 59 -29.98 26.33 9.45
C PRO A 59 -30.65 25.03 8.98
N MET A 60 -31.98 24.95 8.97
CA MET A 60 -32.70 23.80 8.41
C MET A 60 -32.56 23.71 6.89
N ILE A 61 -32.61 24.84 6.18
CA ILE A 61 -32.35 24.88 4.73
C ILE A 61 -30.90 24.45 4.44
N ALA A 62 -29.93 24.94 5.22
CA ALA A 62 -28.53 24.53 5.09
C ALA A 62 -28.35 23.01 5.30
N LEU A 63 -29.02 22.45 6.31
CA LEU A 63 -29.00 21.02 6.60
C LEU A 63 -29.65 20.20 5.46
N GLY A 64 -30.80 20.64 4.94
CA GLY A 64 -31.46 19.99 3.81
C GLY A 64 -30.61 20.00 2.54
N LEU A 65 -29.93 21.11 2.23
CA LEU A 65 -29.04 21.22 1.07
C LEU A 65 -27.80 20.34 1.26
N GLY A 66 -27.31 20.19 2.49
CA GLY A 66 -26.21 19.28 2.84
C GLY A 66 -26.56 17.79 2.70
N LEU A 67 -27.84 17.43 2.89
CA LEU A 67 -28.32 16.05 2.68
C LEU A 67 -28.45 15.69 1.19
N LEU A 68 -28.79 16.67 0.35
CA LEU A 68 -29.01 16.54 -1.10
C LEU A 68 -27.74 16.71 -1.94
N GLY A 69 -26.80 17.54 -1.52
CA GLY A 69 -25.55 17.79 -2.23
C GLY A 69 -24.46 16.79 -1.84
N LYS A 70 -23.76 16.22 -2.84
CA LYS A 70 -22.39 15.73 -2.63
C LYS A 70 -21.58 16.91 -2.05
N SER A 71 -20.87 16.71 -0.95
CA SER A 71 -20.37 17.74 -0.02
C SER A 71 -19.31 18.72 -0.57
N SER A 72 -19.29 19.01 -1.87
CA SER A 72 -18.31 19.90 -2.50
C SER A 72 -18.71 21.37 -2.50
N TRP A 73 -20.01 21.71 -2.36
CA TRP A 73 -20.44 23.12 -2.45
C TRP A 73 -20.33 23.88 -1.11
N LEU A 74 -20.44 23.20 0.05
CA LEU A 74 -20.19 23.82 1.36
C LEU A 74 -18.72 24.20 1.58
N THR A 75 -17.77 23.44 1.00
CA THR A 75 -16.33 23.72 1.10
C THR A 75 -15.90 25.00 0.39
N HIS A 76 -16.67 25.51 -0.57
CA HIS A 76 -16.35 26.76 -1.28
C HIS A 76 -16.85 28.04 -0.57
N LEU A 77 -17.61 27.91 0.53
CA LEU A 77 -18.23 29.04 1.24
C LEU A 77 -17.56 29.37 2.59
N GLY A 78 -16.41 28.76 2.92
CA GLY A 78 -15.53 29.18 4.01
C GLY A 78 -16.11 29.07 5.45
N LEU A 79 -17.27 28.44 5.63
CA LEU A 79 -17.92 28.29 6.94
C LEU A 79 -17.38 27.06 7.69
N PRO A 80 -16.86 27.21 8.93
CA PRO A 80 -16.41 26.09 9.76
C PRO A 80 -17.62 25.41 10.40
N GLY A 81 -18.27 24.52 9.66
CA GLY A 81 -19.52 23.87 10.08
C GLY A 81 -19.47 22.34 10.05
N GLY A 82 -19.22 21.72 11.21
CA GLY A 82 -20.08 20.65 11.74
C GLY A 82 -20.13 19.27 11.06
N GLY A 83 -19.15 18.87 10.25
CA GLY A 83 -19.05 17.51 9.74
C GLY A 83 -18.24 16.59 10.67
N MET A 84 -18.90 15.85 11.57
CA MET A 84 -18.33 14.72 12.29
C MET A 84 -18.05 13.59 11.29
N GLY A 85 -16.88 13.69 10.68
CA GLY A 85 -16.39 12.83 9.64
C GLY A 85 -15.11 13.47 9.18
N ARG A 86 -14.04 13.29 9.97
CA ARG A 86 -12.67 13.45 9.46
C ARG A 86 -12.71 12.92 8.03
N PRO A 87 -12.37 13.70 7.00
CA PRO A 87 -12.17 13.11 5.70
C PRO A 87 -11.13 12.05 5.98
N GLY A 88 -11.57 10.79 5.94
CA GLY A 88 -10.68 9.67 5.82
C GLY A 88 -9.90 10.05 4.60
N ARG A 89 -8.71 10.58 4.84
CA ARG A 89 -7.63 10.76 3.89
C ARG A 89 -7.78 9.54 3.04
N THR A 90 -8.32 9.70 1.84
CA THR A 90 -8.31 8.62 0.87
C THR A 90 -6.84 8.28 0.87
N ARG A 91 -6.47 7.15 1.48
CA ARG A 91 -5.11 6.65 1.38
C ARG A 91 -4.96 6.55 -0.11
N SER A 92 -4.21 7.50 -0.65
CA SER A 92 -3.81 7.52 -2.04
C SER A 92 -3.02 6.24 -2.19
N GLY A 93 -3.70 5.13 -2.48
CA GLY A 93 -3.04 3.86 -2.76
C GLY A 93 -2.11 4.11 -3.93
N GLY A 94 -0.82 3.87 -3.72
CA GLY A 94 0.25 4.24 -4.62
C GLY A 94 0.94 5.56 -4.27
N GLN A 95 1.19 5.85 -2.98
CA GLN A 95 2.14 6.92 -2.65
C GLN A 95 3.54 6.46 -3.06
N ARG A 96 3.94 6.83 -4.28
CA ARG A 96 5.31 6.68 -4.75
C ARG A 96 6.06 7.98 -4.53
N SER A 97 7.15 7.93 -3.78
CA SER A 97 8.06 9.07 -3.65
C SER A 97 9.24 8.87 -4.58
N ARG A 98 9.46 9.86 -5.45
CA ARG A 98 10.62 9.92 -6.33
C ARG A 98 11.65 10.89 -5.75
N VAL A 99 12.88 10.43 -5.61
CA VAL A 99 14.02 11.23 -5.15
C VAL A 99 15.07 11.19 -6.24
N THR A 100 15.41 12.37 -6.78
CA THR A 100 16.39 12.52 -7.85
C THR A 100 17.63 13.23 -7.31
N THR A 101 18.78 12.61 -7.52
CA THR A 101 20.12 13.16 -7.24
C THR A 101 20.85 13.38 -8.56
N GLN A 102 22.11 13.78 -8.51
CA GLN A 102 22.91 14.00 -9.72
C GLN A 102 23.26 12.71 -10.47
N ILE A 103 23.30 11.58 -9.77
CA ILE A 103 23.70 10.28 -10.32
C ILE A 103 22.51 9.32 -10.42
N LEU A 104 21.51 9.44 -9.54
CA LEU A 104 20.46 8.43 -9.40
C LEU A 104 19.07 9.08 -9.35
N ALA A 105 18.10 8.45 -9.99
CA ALA A 105 16.68 8.70 -9.76
C ALA A 105 16.07 7.47 -9.09
N MET A 106 15.68 7.61 -7.82
CA MET A 106 15.08 6.53 -7.03
C MET A 106 13.57 6.71 -6.93
N GLU A 107 12.83 5.61 -6.95
CA GLU A 107 11.40 5.56 -6.68
C GLU A 107 11.13 4.57 -5.55
N LEU A 108 10.50 5.05 -4.47
CA LEU A 108 10.08 4.25 -3.32
C LEU A 108 8.55 4.21 -3.28
N ASP A 109 8.00 3.01 -3.42
CA ASP A 109 6.60 2.71 -3.12
C ASP A 109 6.45 2.52 -1.61
N HIS A 110 5.71 3.41 -0.95
CA HIS A 110 5.53 3.38 0.51
C HIS A 110 4.54 2.31 0.99
N ASP A 111 3.72 1.77 0.09
CA ASP A 111 2.74 0.74 0.45
C ASP A 111 3.39 -0.64 0.46
N THR A 112 4.22 -0.95 -0.54
CA THR A 112 4.96 -2.22 -0.61
C THR A 112 6.35 -2.13 0.01
N GLY A 113 6.83 -0.92 0.27
CA GLY A 113 8.25 -0.69 0.51
C GLY A 113 9.06 -1.20 -0.66
N ALA A 114 8.65 -1.03 -1.93
CA ALA A 114 9.47 -1.38 -3.10
C ALA A 114 10.35 -0.17 -3.48
N MET A 115 11.66 -0.35 -3.64
CA MET A 115 12.60 0.70 -3.99
C MET A 115 13.42 0.22 -5.17
N ASP A 116 13.39 0.99 -6.24
CA ASP A 116 14.23 0.78 -7.43
C ASP A 116 14.67 2.17 -7.94
N GLY A 117 15.63 2.20 -8.87
CA GLY A 117 16.10 3.45 -9.43
C GLY A 117 16.80 3.31 -10.76
N GLU A 118 17.04 4.45 -11.39
CA GLU A 118 17.71 4.60 -12.67
C GLU A 118 18.99 5.42 -12.50
N VAL A 119 20.06 5.01 -13.17
CA VAL A 119 21.31 5.76 -13.22
C VAL A 119 21.18 6.90 -14.21
N LEU A 120 21.31 8.14 -13.76
CA LEU A 120 21.20 9.34 -14.59
C LEU A 120 22.53 9.72 -15.26
N SER A 121 23.64 9.52 -14.55
CA SER A 121 24.95 10.01 -14.97
C SER A 121 26.04 8.95 -14.81
N GLY A 122 27.00 8.92 -15.74
CA GLY A 122 28.12 7.97 -15.75
C GLY A 122 28.03 6.92 -16.86
N PRO A 123 28.92 5.91 -16.85
CA PRO A 123 29.02 4.88 -17.90
C PRO A 123 27.80 3.96 -17.97
N LEU A 124 26.99 3.91 -16.90
CA LEU A 124 25.79 3.09 -16.79
C LEU A 124 24.49 3.91 -16.92
N SER A 125 24.57 5.15 -17.41
CA SER A 125 23.43 6.06 -17.56
C SER A 125 22.29 5.41 -18.39
N GLY A 126 21.06 5.60 -17.95
CA GLY A 126 19.83 5.06 -18.55
C GLY A 126 19.52 3.61 -18.17
N ARG A 127 20.32 2.97 -17.30
CA ARG A 127 20.05 1.61 -16.80
C ARG A 127 19.37 1.62 -15.44
N MET A 128 18.53 0.62 -15.21
CA MET A 128 17.88 0.39 -13.91
C MET A 128 18.83 -0.32 -12.95
N LEU A 129 18.80 0.04 -11.67
CA LEU A 129 19.59 -0.60 -10.60
C LEU A 129 19.28 -2.09 -10.47
N SER A 130 18.03 -2.49 -10.71
CA SER A 130 17.59 -3.90 -10.75
C SER A 130 18.17 -4.71 -11.92
N SER A 131 18.66 -4.05 -12.97
CA SER A 131 19.29 -4.70 -14.13
C SER A 131 20.82 -4.81 -14.03
N LEU A 132 21.43 -4.15 -13.05
CA LEU A 132 22.88 -4.11 -12.87
C LEU A 132 23.37 -5.31 -12.08
N THR A 133 24.58 -5.76 -12.42
CA THR A 133 25.29 -6.79 -11.66
C THR A 133 25.94 -6.21 -10.41
N LEU A 134 26.27 -7.07 -9.44
CA LEU A 134 26.92 -6.65 -8.19
C LEU A 134 28.26 -5.93 -8.43
N GLY A 135 29.03 -6.36 -9.44
CA GLY A 135 30.28 -5.69 -9.84
C GLY A 135 30.05 -4.28 -10.40
N GLU A 136 29.05 -4.11 -11.27
CA GLU A 136 28.67 -2.79 -11.81
C GLU A 136 28.15 -1.85 -10.71
N LEU A 137 27.47 -2.38 -9.70
CA LEU A 137 27.01 -1.62 -8.54
C LEU A 137 28.16 -1.20 -7.62
N ALA A 138 29.22 -2.01 -7.53
CA ALA A 138 30.44 -1.65 -6.81
C ALA A 138 31.19 -0.50 -7.47
N ASP A 139 31.32 -0.55 -8.80
CA ASP A 139 31.87 0.55 -9.59
C ASP A 139 31.02 1.81 -9.44
N LEU A 140 29.69 1.68 -9.39
CA LEU A 140 28.76 2.80 -9.19
C LEU A 140 28.87 3.40 -7.78
N HIS A 141 29.06 2.59 -6.75
CA HIS A 141 29.24 3.08 -5.37
C HIS A 141 30.53 3.87 -5.21
N THR A 142 31.64 3.39 -5.81
CA THR A 142 32.92 4.11 -5.87
C THR A 142 32.77 5.48 -6.55
N GLN A 143 31.97 5.55 -7.62
CA GLN A 143 31.66 6.82 -8.30
C GLN A 143 30.80 7.74 -7.43
N CYS A 144 29.83 7.19 -6.69
CA CYS A 144 29.00 7.96 -5.78
C CYS A 144 29.82 8.52 -4.61
N THR A 145 30.79 7.78 -4.06
CA THR A 145 31.61 8.23 -2.92
C THR A 145 32.53 9.40 -3.28
N GLY A 146 32.87 9.57 -4.56
CA GLY A 146 33.62 10.73 -5.04
C GLY A 146 32.83 12.04 -5.06
N LEU A 147 31.51 12.01 -4.83
CA LEU A 147 30.61 13.15 -4.94
C LEU A 147 29.87 13.40 -3.62
N THR A 148 29.81 14.66 -3.17
CA THR A 148 29.16 15.10 -1.91
C THR A 148 27.63 15.14 -1.99
N ASP A 149 27.01 14.16 -2.64
CA ASP A 149 25.56 14.10 -2.88
C ASP A 149 24.90 12.96 -2.08
N GLN A 150 23.57 12.97 -1.97
CA GLN A 150 22.77 11.91 -1.34
C GLN A 150 22.74 10.59 -2.14
N SER A 151 23.40 10.55 -3.29
CA SER A 151 23.49 9.38 -4.19
C SER A 151 24.04 8.14 -3.49
N VAL A 152 25.07 8.28 -2.65
CA VAL A 152 25.64 7.15 -1.89
C VAL A 152 24.60 6.57 -0.94
N THR A 153 23.96 7.41 -0.12
CA THR A 153 22.96 6.96 0.86
C THR A 153 21.78 6.25 0.20
N LEU A 154 21.34 6.74 -0.96
CA LEU A 154 20.26 6.11 -1.72
C LEU A 154 20.68 4.75 -2.31
N LEU A 155 21.89 4.66 -2.84
CA LEU A 155 22.44 3.41 -3.37
C LEU A 155 22.65 2.37 -2.26
N GLU A 156 23.18 2.78 -1.11
CA GLU A 156 23.36 1.92 0.05
C GLU A 156 22.03 1.43 0.60
N ALA A 157 21.00 2.29 0.66
CA ALA A 157 19.66 1.88 1.07
C ALA A 157 19.03 0.83 0.11
N TYR A 158 19.34 0.92 -1.19
CA TYR A 158 18.93 -0.07 -2.18
C TYR A 158 19.71 -1.39 -2.04
N LEU A 159 21.03 -1.31 -1.87
CA LEU A 159 21.91 -2.47 -1.68
C LEU A 159 21.59 -3.21 -0.38
N ASP A 160 21.35 -2.51 0.72
CA ASP A 160 20.96 -3.08 2.03
C ASP A 160 19.74 -3.97 1.95
N ARG A 161 18.85 -3.62 1.03
CA ARG A 161 17.55 -4.28 0.89
C ARG A 161 17.56 -5.41 -0.11
N THR A 162 18.38 -5.28 -1.16
CA THR A 162 18.45 -6.25 -2.26
C THR A 162 19.52 -7.31 -2.00
N TRP A 163 20.62 -6.92 -1.36
CA TRP A 163 21.77 -7.77 -1.04
C TRP A 163 22.30 -7.49 0.37
N PRO A 164 21.65 -7.96 1.45
CA PRO A 164 22.04 -7.64 2.84
C PRO A 164 23.53 -7.88 3.18
N ASP A 165 24.17 -8.81 2.48
CA ASP A 165 25.59 -9.19 2.66
C ASP A 165 26.57 -8.40 1.76
N TRP A 166 26.10 -7.39 1.01
CA TRP A 166 26.92 -6.62 0.06
C TRP A 166 28.12 -5.91 0.70
N ARG A 167 28.07 -5.66 2.01
CA ARG A 167 29.17 -5.03 2.78
C ARG A 167 30.31 -5.99 3.11
N ASP A 168 30.07 -7.29 3.05
CA ASP A 168 31.08 -8.32 3.31
C ASP A 168 31.76 -8.81 2.01
N GLU A 169 31.29 -8.33 0.85
CA GLU A 169 31.86 -8.64 -0.44
C GLU A 169 33.26 -8.01 -0.61
N PRO A 170 34.28 -8.82 -0.94
CA PRO A 170 35.67 -8.37 -0.99
C PRO A 170 35.95 -7.29 -2.05
N GLY A 171 35.05 -7.07 -3.02
CA GLY A 171 35.16 -6.00 -4.02
C GLY A 171 34.64 -4.62 -3.58
N MET A 172 33.97 -4.53 -2.43
CA MET A 172 33.32 -3.29 -1.97
C MET A 172 34.04 -2.61 -0.78
N ARG A 173 35.00 -3.32 -0.18
CA ARG A 173 35.62 -2.96 1.11
C ARG A 173 36.77 -1.95 1.02
N ASP A 174 37.13 -1.51 -0.18
CA ASP A 174 38.31 -0.66 -0.39
C ASP A 174 38.11 0.83 0.01
N GLY A 175 36.98 1.17 0.63
CA GLY A 175 36.69 2.51 1.13
C GLY A 175 36.25 2.54 2.59
N ALA A 176 37.21 2.83 3.49
CA ALA A 176 37.04 3.35 4.86
C ALA A 176 36.88 2.37 6.04
N GLY A 177 38.00 2.17 6.77
CA GLY A 177 38.05 2.48 8.21
C GLY A 177 37.69 1.38 9.22
N THR A 178 38.72 0.68 9.68
CA THR A 178 38.92 0.05 11.01
C THR A 178 37.74 0.03 12.01
N GLY A 179 37.25 -1.17 12.33
CA GLY A 179 36.32 -1.41 13.43
C GLY A 179 36.07 -2.89 13.67
N GLU A 180 36.98 -3.51 14.41
CA GLU A 180 36.92 -4.90 14.88
C GLU A 180 35.56 -5.25 15.51
N ARG A 181 34.77 -6.12 14.88
CA ARG A 181 33.82 -6.96 15.62
C ARG A 181 33.53 -8.25 14.88
N ARG A 182 33.99 -9.34 15.50
CA ARG A 182 33.57 -10.73 15.25
C ARG A 182 32.06 -10.81 15.06
N SER A 183 31.62 -11.14 13.84
CA SER A 183 30.40 -11.91 13.62
C SER A 183 30.65 -12.87 12.46
N SER A 184 30.42 -14.13 12.74
CA SER A 184 30.47 -15.25 11.82
C SER A 184 29.39 -15.12 10.74
N SER A 185 29.75 -14.57 9.58
CA SER A 185 29.07 -14.81 8.31
C SER A 185 30.15 -15.17 7.29
N SER A 186 30.51 -16.45 7.26
CA SER A 186 31.48 -16.95 6.28
C SER A 186 30.85 -16.89 4.89
N GLY A 187 31.26 -15.91 4.08
CA GLY A 187 30.94 -15.77 2.65
C GLY A 187 31.53 -16.92 1.81
N GLY A 188 30.96 -18.10 1.96
CA GLY A 188 31.24 -19.30 1.16
C GLY A 188 29.92 -19.93 0.69
N PRO A 189 29.98 -20.95 -0.19
CA PRO A 189 28.79 -21.68 -0.62
C PRO A 189 27.96 -22.14 0.58
N MET A 190 26.63 -21.94 0.52
CA MET A 190 25.71 -22.18 1.63
C MET A 190 26.01 -23.52 2.31
N SER A 191 26.27 -23.46 3.61
CA SER A 191 26.61 -24.65 4.39
C SER A 191 25.36 -25.52 4.62
N GLU A 192 25.55 -26.83 4.81
CA GLU A 192 24.44 -27.74 5.11
C GLU A 192 23.68 -27.35 6.39
N ARG A 193 24.39 -26.82 7.39
CA ARG A 193 23.77 -26.31 8.63
C ARG A 193 22.90 -25.08 8.37
N GLU A 194 23.41 -24.14 7.57
CA GLU A 194 22.68 -22.95 7.18
C GLU A 194 21.43 -23.30 6.36
N ALA A 195 21.53 -24.27 5.44
CA ALA A 195 20.40 -24.76 4.67
C ALA A 195 19.31 -25.40 5.55
N LEU A 196 19.69 -26.16 6.58
CA LEU A 196 18.78 -26.73 7.57
C LEU A 196 18.09 -25.63 8.40
N GLU A 197 18.83 -24.61 8.84
CA GLU A 197 18.28 -23.47 9.57
C GLU A 197 17.27 -22.68 8.73
N ILE A 198 17.56 -22.43 7.46
CA ILE A 198 16.68 -21.70 6.54
C ILE A 198 15.38 -22.45 6.28
N LEU A 199 15.42 -23.78 6.18
CA LEU A 199 14.22 -24.60 6.05
C LEU A 199 13.52 -24.88 7.40
N GLY A 200 14.17 -24.54 8.52
CA GLY A 200 13.68 -24.82 9.88
C GLY A 200 13.61 -26.32 10.16
N LEU A 201 14.64 -27.06 9.77
CA LEU A 201 14.73 -28.51 9.90
C LEU A 201 15.88 -28.91 10.83
N GLU A 202 15.72 -30.03 11.52
CA GLU A 202 16.80 -30.61 12.33
C GLU A 202 17.79 -31.41 11.46
N PRO A 203 19.06 -31.55 11.90
CA PRO A 203 20.03 -32.41 11.24
C PRO A 203 19.51 -33.84 11.09
N GLY A 204 19.58 -34.39 9.87
CA GLY A 204 19.06 -35.72 9.55
C GLY A 204 17.59 -35.76 9.09
N ALA A 205 16.99 -34.62 8.79
CA ALA A 205 15.68 -34.55 8.14
C ALA A 205 15.65 -35.34 6.82
N ASP A 206 14.54 -36.05 6.57
CA ASP A 206 14.35 -36.82 5.35
C ASP A 206 13.99 -35.93 4.14
N ASP A 207 14.18 -36.46 2.93
CA ASP A 207 13.88 -35.72 1.69
C ASP A 207 12.43 -35.23 1.64
N LYS A 208 11.50 -35.95 2.28
CA LYS A 208 10.09 -35.55 2.36
C LYS A 208 9.90 -34.31 3.23
N ALA A 209 10.57 -34.24 4.39
CA ALA A 209 10.55 -33.06 5.26
C ALA A 209 11.18 -31.85 4.56
N ILE A 210 12.29 -32.04 3.83
CA ILE A 210 12.95 -30.99 3.04
C ILE A 210 11.97 -30.42 1.99
N GLN A 211 11.29 -31.27 1.22
CA GLN A 211 10.30 -30.81 0.24
C GLN A 211 9.09 -30.13 0.88
N ALA A 212 8.62 -30.64 2.02
CA ALA A 212 7.48 -30.07 2.72
C ALA A 212 7.79 -28.68 3.28
N ALA A 213 8.97 -28.50 3.89
CA ALA A 213 9.45 -27.23 4.38
C ALA A 213 9.64 -26.21 3.24
N HIS A 214 10.27 -26.63 2.12
CA HIS A 214 10.42 -25.80 0.93
C HIS A 214 9.07 -25.32 0.38
N ARG A 215 8.11 -26.24 0.19
CA ARG A 215 6.76 -25.87 -0.31
C ARG A 215 6.03 -24.91 0.64
N ARG A 216 6.15 -25.12 1.95
CA ARG A 216 5.53 -24.25 2.97
C ARG A 216 6.11 -22.84 2.91
N LEU A 217 7.44 -22.72 2.90
CA LEU A 217 8.13 -21.44 2.87
C LEU A 217 7.93 -20.72 1.52
N MET A 218 8.01 -21.44 0.40
CA MET A 218 7.80 -20.86 -0.92
C MET A 218 6.36 -20.37 -1.10
N LYS A 219 5.35 -21.04 -0.52
CA LYS A 219 3.96 -20.57 -0.55
C LYS A 219 3.78 -19.23 0.18
N GLN A 220 4.60 -18.97 1.19
CA GLN A 220 4.56 -17.76 2.01
C GLN A 220 5.41 -16.62 1.43
N TYR A 221 6.55 -16.95 0.83
CA TYR A 221 7.55 -15.97 0.38
C TYR A 221 7.73 -15.89 -1.14
N HIS A 222 6.75 -16.37 -1.91
CA HIS A 222 6.79 -16.30 -3.37
C HIS A 222 6.80 -14.83 -3.86
N PRO A 223 7.68 -14.46 -4.82
CA PRO A 223 7.72 -13.11 -5.37
C PRO A 223 6.38 -12.68 -5.99
N ASP A 224 5.71 -13.57 -6.71
CA ASP A 224 4.38 -13.31 -7.30
C ASP A 224 3.26 -13.04 -6.26
N ARG A 225 3.52 -13.24 -4.97
CA ARG A 225 2.58 -12.97 -3.87
C ARG A 225 3.08 -11.85 -2.94
N GLY A 226 4.03 -11.03 -3.41
CA GLY A 226 4.62 -9.95 -2.63
C GLY A 226 5.75 -10.40 -1.70
N GLY A 227 6.28 -11.61 -1.86
CA GLY A 227 7.48 -12.07 -1.17
C GLY A 227 8.77 -11.49 -1.77
N SER A 228 9.86 -11.52 -1.01
CA SER A 228 11.17 -11.08 -1.50
C SER A 228 11.76 -12.11 -2.47
N ALA A 229 12.18 -11.66 -3.66
CA ALA A 229 12.87 -12.50 -4.64
C ALA A 229 14.17 -13.10 -4.08
N TYR A 230 14.90 -12.35 -3.25
CA TYR A 230 16.11 -12.83 -2.56
C TYR A 230 15.76 -13.97 -1.59
N LEU A 231 14.71 -13.82 -0.78
CA LEU A 231 14.33 -14.84 0.18
C LEU A 231 13.87 -16.12 -0.52
N ALA A 232 13.13 -15.99 -1.63
CA ALA A 232 12.78 -17.12 -2.48
C ALA A 232 14.02 -17.81 -3.07
N ALA A 233 15.02 -17.05 -3.52
CA ALA A 233 16.29 -17.59 -4.00
C ALA A 233 17.04 -18.35 -2.89
N LYS A 234 17.12 -17.79 -1.68
CA LYS A 234 17.79 -18.41 -0.52
C LYS A 234 17.09 -19.71 -0.07
N ILE A 235 15.75 -19.75 -0.14
CA ILE A 235 14.95 -20.97 0.11
C ILE A 235 15.22 -22.04 -0.96
N ASN A 236 15.39 -21.64 -2.22
CA ASN A 236 15.73 -22.55 -3.32
C ASN A 236 17.15 -23.10 -3.23
N GLU A 237 18.11 -22.26 -2.83
CA GLU A 237 19.49 -22.65 -2.58
C GLU A 237 19.57 -23.66 -1.44
N ALA A 238 18.89 -23.41 -0.31
CA ALA A 238 18.84 -24.33 0.83
C ALA A 238 18.30 -25.72 0.44
N LYS A 239 17.23 -25.77 -0.36
CA LYS A 239 16.73 -27.05 -0.90
C LYS A 239 17.79 -27.74 -1.77
N SER A 240 18.47 -26.98 -2.62
CA SER A 240 19.46 -27.50 -3.58
C SER A 240 20.69 -28.08 -2.87
N VAL A 241 21.15 -27.45 -1.79
CA VAL A 241 22.26 -27.94 -0.94
C VAL A 241 21.88 -29.26 -0.27
N LEU A 242 20.68 -29.37 0.29
CA LEU A 242 20.25 -30.57 1.01
C LEU A 242 19.89 -31.74 0.07
N MET A 243 19.31 -31.45 -1.10
CA MET A 243 18.95 -32.48 -2.10
C MET A 243 20.11 -32.87 -3.02
N GLY A 244 21.06 -31.96 -3.27
CA GLY A 244 22.27 -32.23 -4.02
C GLY A 244 23.19 -33.24 -3.35
N LYS A 245 22.95 -33.54 -2.06
CA LYS A 245 23.67 -34.54 -1.27
C LYS A 245 23.14 -35.98 -1.45
N GLY A 246 22.10 -36.19 -2.28
CA GLY A 246 21.45 -37.49 -2.50
C GLY A 246 21.77 -38.22 -3.82
N SER A 247 22.67 -37.72 -4.67
CA SER A 247 23.00 -38.35 -5.97
C SER A 247 24.47 -38.76 -6.09
N ARG A 248 24.99 -39.50 -5.10
CA ARG A 248 26.19 -40.32 -5.25
C ARG A 248 25.95 -41.71 -4.71
#